data_AF-L8LVA1-F1
#
_entry.id   AF-L8LVA1-F1
#
_cell.length_a   1.000
_cell.length_b   1.000
_cell.length_c   1.000
_cell.angle_alpha   90.00
_cell.angle_beta   90.00
_cell.angle_gamma   90.00
#
_symmetry.space_group_name_H-M   'P 1'
#
loop_
_entity.id
_entity.type
_entity.pdbx_description
1 polymer ?
#
loop_
_entity_poly.entity_id
_entity_poly.type
_entity_poly.pdbx_seq_one_letter_code
_entity_poly.pdbx_strand_id
1 'polypeptide(L)'
;MLVAKNRIGLSMDVQIWMNLAFQHPLAQLLPLTPEVAVLSTRLPGDFHGDPADRLIVASSLVHKVSLVSKDEKIQKWGYLPVIW
;
A
#
# COMPACT_ATOMS: atom_id res chain seq x y z
N MET A 1 8.90 8.38 2.87
CA MET A 1 10.13 8.47 3.71
C MET A 1 11.41 7.95 3.05
N LEU A 2 11.38 7.03 2.07
CA LEU A 2 12.62 6.42 1.54
C LEU A 2 13.54 7.41 0.82
N VAL A 3 12.98 8.26 -0.04
CA VAL A 3 13.73 9.36 -0.70
C VAL A 3 14.27 10.34 0.34
N ALA A 4 13.43 10.82 1.26
CA ALA A 4 13.86 11.71 2.34
C ALA A 4 14.93 11.11 3.28
N LYS A 5 14.95 9.78 3.44
CA LYS A 5 15.95 9.03 4.21
C LYS A 5 17.13 8.56 3.34
N ASN A 6 17.24 8.99 2.08
CA ASN A 6 18.28 8.59 1.12
C ASN A 6 18.44 7.07 0.95
N ARG A 7 17.35 6.31 1.13
CA ARG A 7 17.34 4.85 0.93
C ARG A 7 17.04 4.47 -0.53
N ILE A 8 16.42 5.38 -1.27
CA ILE A 8 16.15 5.27 -2.71
C ILE A 8 16.50 6.61 -3.35
N GLY A 9 17.29 6.57 -4.42
CA GLY A 9 17.49 7.71 -5.31
C GLY A 9 16.59 7.58 -6.53
N LEU A 10 15.84 8.63 -6.85
CA LEU A 10 15.11 8.77 -8.11
C LEU A 10 15.87 9.76 -9.00
N SER A 11 15.80 9.60 -10.32
CA SER A 11 16.40 10.53 -11.28
C SER A 11 15.67 11.88 -11.35
N MET A 12 14.55 12.03 -10.64
CA MET A 12 13.70 13.20 -10.60
C MET A 12 12.99 13.31 -9.24
N ASP A 13 12.32 14.44 -9.00
CA ASP A 13 11.49 14.63 -7.80
C ASP A 13 10.36 13.58 -7.71
N VAL A 14 10.03 13.18 -6.48
CA VAL A 14 9.04 12.13 -6.22
C VAL A 14 7.63 12.51 -6.71
N GLN A 15 7.24 13.79 -6.61
CA GLN A 15 5.93 14.23 -7.08
C GLN A 15 5.84 14.16 -8.62
N ILE A 16 6.92 14.50 -9.32
CA ILE A 16 7.02 14.37 -10.78
C ILE A 16 6.91 12.90 -11.18
N TRP A 17 7.66 12.02 -10.50
CA TRP A 17 7.61 10.58 -10.77
C TRP A 17 6.20 10.01 -10.58
N MET A 18 5.51 10.38 -9.50
CA MET A 18 4.12 9.93 -9.25
C MET A 18 3.17 10.38 -10.36
N ASN A 19 3.27 11.64 -10.80
CA ASN A 19 2.43 12.16 -11.87
C ASN A 19 2.64 11.41 -13.19
N LEU A 20 3.88 11.02 -13.51
CA LEU A 20 4.19 10.23 -14.70
C LEU A 20 3.74 8.78 -14.57
N ALA A 21 3.92 8.15 -13.40
CA ALA A 21 3.52 6.76 -13.18
C ALA A 21 2.01 6.55 -13.39
N PHE A 22 1.18 7.50 -12.96
CA PHE A 22 -0.28 7.43 -13.13
C PHE A 22 -0.80 7.91 -14.50
N GLN A 23 0.06 8.37 -15.40
CA GLN A 23 -0.34 8.57 -16.81
C GLN A 23 -0.46 7.24 -17.56
N HIS A 24 0.11 6.16 -17.02
CA HIS A 24 0.03 4.84 -17.62
C HIS A 24 -1.40 4.27 -17.49
N PRO A 25 -2.05 3.81 -18.57
CA PRO A 25 -3.46 3.39 -18.54
C PRO A 25 -3.73 2.15 -17.68
N LEU A 26 -2.70 1.36 -17.37
CA LEU A 26 -2.81 0.20 -16.47
C LEU A 26 -2.56 0.55 -14.99
N ALA A 27 -2.33 1.83 -14.66
CA ALA A 27 -2.13 2.28 -13.29
C ALA A 27 -3.32 3.18 -12.87
N GLN A 28 -3.98 2.80 -11.79
CA GLN A 28 -5.09 3.56 -11.22
C GLN A 28 -4.76 3.96 -9.78
N LEU A 29 -4.93 5.25 -9.47
CA LEU A 29 -4.86 5.74 -8.10
C LEU A 29 -6.20 5.48 -7.40
N LEU A 30 -6.16 4.75 -6.28
CA LEU A 30 -7.32 4.54 -5.41
C LEU A 30 -7.36 5.60 -4.30
N PRO A 31 -8.55 6.17 -3.98
CA PRO A 31 -8.67 7.17 -2.94
C PRO A 31 -8.57 6.54 -1.54
N LEU A 32 -8.10 7.32 -0.57
CA LEU A 32 -8.27 6.99 0.85
C LEU A 32 -9.69 7.35 1.28
N THR A 33 -10.59 6.38 1.26
CA THR A 33 -11.99 6.58 1.68
C THR A 33 -12.14 6.46 3.20
N PRO A 34 -13.24 6.97 3.79
CA PRO A 34 -13.55 6.75 5.20
C PRO A 34 -13.64 5.26 5.57
N GLU A 35 -14.12 4.42 4.65
CA GLU A 35 -14.18 2.96 4.85
C GLU A 35 -12.79 2.35 4.99
N VAL A 36 -11.85 2.70 4.11
CA VAL A 36 -10.44 2.26 4.21
C VAL A 36 -9.82 2.76 5.50
N ALA A 37 -10.03 4.04 5.84
CA ALA A 37 -9.47 4.63 7.05
C ALA A 37 -9.96 3.90 8.31
N VAL A 38 -11.27 3.62 8.42
CA VAL A 38 -11.83 2.89 9.56
C VAL A 38 -11.35 1.44 9.58
N LEU A 39 -11.36 0.74 8.44
CA LEU A 39 -10.94 -0.66 8.36
C LEU A 39 -9.47 -0.85 8.75
N SER A 40 -8.59 0.10 8.42
CA SER A 40 -7.16 0.05 8.80
C SER A 40 -6.91 -0.07 10.32
N THR A 41 -7.88 0.37 11.13
CA THR A 41 -7.85 0.28 12.60
C THR A 41 -8.48 -1.00 13.16
N ARG A 42 -9.21 -1.76 12.31
CA ARG A 42 -10.04 -2.91 12.69
C ARG A 42 -9.64 -4.21 11.99
N LEU A 43 -8.40 -4.27 11.49
CA LEU A 43 -7.88 -5.46 10.83
C LEU A 43 -7.90 -6.65 11.79
N PRO A 44 -8.33 -7.83 11.33
CA PRO A 44 -8.42 -9.02 12.17
C PRO A 44 -7.05 -9.56 12.59
N GLY A 45 -7.01 -10.26 13.72
CA GLY A 45 -5.80 -10.85 14.28
C GLY A 45 -4.72 -9.82 14.64
N ASP A 46 -3.50 -10.29 14.83
CA ASP A 46 -2.35 -9.44 15.15
C ASP A 46 -1.70 -8.92 13.86
N PHE A 47 -2.35 -7.94 13.21
CA PHE A 47 -1.73 -7.22 12.10
C PHE A 47 -0.66 -6.23 12.58
N HIS A 48 0.40 -6.10 11.77
CA HIS A 48 1.51 -5.19 11.98
C HIS A 48 1.07 -3.76 12.39
N GLY A 49 1.86 -3.11 13.26
CA GLY A 49 1.56 -1.79 13.81
C GLY A 49 1.87 -0.60 12.89
N ASP A 50 2.48 -0.80 11.72
CA ASP A 50 2.79 0.32 10.82
C ASP A 50 1.50 0.90 10.20
N PRO A 51 1.24 2.21 10.36
CA PRO A 51 0.03 2.83 9.83
C PRO A 51 -0.09 2.81 8.31
N ALA A 52 1.02 2.88 7.56
CA ALA A 52 0.97 2.86 6.11
C ALA A 52 0.62 1.47 5.58
N ASP A 53 1.23 0.42 6.14
CA ASP A 53 0.89 -0.96 5.78
C ASP A 53 -0.58 -1.27 6.09
N ARG A 54 -1.09 -0.77 7.22
CA ARG A 54 -2.51 -0.90 7.59
C ARG A 54 -3.45 -0.27 6.57
N LEU A 55 -3.12 0.91 6.09
CA LEU A 55 -3.90 1.58 5.04
C LEU A 55 -3.85 0.79 3.73
N ILE A 56 -2.68 0.29 3.34
CA ILE A 56 -2.48 -0.48 2.11
C ILE A 56 -3.30 -1.78 2.14
N VAL A 57 -3.22 -2.58 3.20
CA VAL A 57 -3.99 -3.84 3.28
C VAL A 57 -5.48 -3.58 3.40
N ALA A 58 -5.89 -2.53 4.12
CA ALA A 58 -7.30 -2.14 4.20
C ALA A 58 -7.86 -1.74 2.83
N SER A 59 -7.09 -0.98 2.02
CA SER A 59 -7.45 -0.69 0.63
C SER A 59 -7.63 -1.99 -0.17
N SER A 60 -6.69 -2.93 -0.10
CA SER A 60 -6.82 -4.22 -0.81
C SER A 60 -8.06 -5.01 -0.39
N LEU A 61 -8.39 -5.03 0.90
CA LEU A 61 -9.57 -5.70 1.43
C LEU A 61 -10.89 -5.06 0.95
N VAL A 62 -10.99 -3.73 1.01
CA VAL A 62 -12.18 -2.98 0.54
C VAL A 62 -12.40 -3.21 -0.96
N HIS A 63 -11.34 -3.17 -1.75
CA HIS A 63 -11.40 -3.34 -3.20
C HIS A 63 -11.40 -4.80 -3.66
N LYS A 64 -11.23 -5.77 -2.74
CA LYS A 64 -11.16 -7.22 -3.01
C LYS A 64 -10.11 -7.58 -4.06
N VAL A 65 -8.93 -6.98 -3.94
CA VAL A 65 -7.78 -7.21 -4.85
C VAL A 65 -6.61 -7.84 -4.10
N SER A 66 -5.83 -8.66 -4.79
CA SER A 66 -4.56 -9.18 -4.27
C SER A 66 -3.57 -8.06 -4.04
N LEU A 67 -2.74 -8.19 -3.00
CA LEU A 67 -1.65 -7.24 -2.72
C LEU A 67 -0.32 -7.78 -3.25
N VAL A 68 0.43 -6.96 -3.97
CA VAL A 68 1.82 -7.29 -4.32
C VAL A 68 2.74 -6.76 -3.24
N SER A 69 3.44 -7.63 -2.50
CA SER A 69 4.33 -7.20 -1.41
C SER A 69 5.40 -8.23 -1.06
N LYS A 70 6.65 -7.76 -0.91
CA LYS A 70 7.78 -8.55 -0.36
C LYS A 70 7.72 -8.71 1.15
N ASP A 71 6.85 -7.99 1.84
CA ASP A 71 6.83 -7.99 3.30
C ASP A 71 6.35 -9.34 3.83
N GLU A 72 7.27 -10.08 4.46
CA GLU A 72 6.97 -11.40 5.00
C GLU A 72 5.90 -11.39 6.09
N LYS A 73 5.74 -10.29 6.85
CA LYS A 73 4.70 -10.20 7.88
C LYS A 73 3.33 -10.10 7.24
N ILE A 74 3.20 -9.34 6.15
CA ILE A 74 1.96 -9.25 5.38
C ILE A 74 1.66 -10.59 4.70
N GLN A 75 2.67 -11.25 4.11
CA GLN A 75 2.50 -12.58 3.51
C GLN A 75 2.04 -13.63 4.52
N LYS A 76 2.60 -13.63 5.74
CA LYS A 76 2.25 -14.58 6.81
C LYS A 76 0.93 -14.23 7.51
N TRP A 77 0.40 -13.01 7.33
CA TRP A 77 -0.83 -12.59 8.01
C TRP A 77 -2.06 -13.40 7.58
N GLY A 78 -2.14 -13.77 6.30
CA GLY A 78 -3.11 -14.78 5.82
C GLY A 78 -4.56 -14.33 5.63
N TYR A 79 -4.90 -13.05 5.86
CA TYR A 79 -6.27 -12.53 5.69
C TYR A 79 -6.54 -11.90 4.31
N LEU A 80 -5.56 -11.84 3.40
CA LEU A 80 -5.77 -11.53 1.99
C LEU A 80 -4.78 -12.29 1.09
N PRO A 81 -5.08 -12.46 -0.22
CA PRO A 81 -4.11 -12.98 -1.17
C PRO A 81 -2.95 -12.01 -1.36
N VAL A 82 -1.72 -12.52 -1.23
CA VAL A 82 -0.48 -11.76 -1.46
C VAL A 82 0.31 -12.44 -2.59
N ILE A 83 0.83 -11.64 -3.51
CA ILE A 83 1.67 -12.07 -4.64
C ILE A 83 3.06 -11.43 -4.46
N TRP A 84 4.13 -12.20 -4.66
CA TRP A 84 5.50 -11.70 -4.60
C TRP A 84 6.42 -12.42 -5.59
#